data_AF-A0A395M6Y7-F1
#
_entry.id   AF-A0A395M6Y7-F1
#
_cell.length_a   1.000
_cell.length_b   1.000
_cell.length_c   1.000
_cell.angle_alpha   90.00
_cell.angle_beta   90.00
_cell.angle_gamma   90.00
#
_symmetry.space_group_name_H-M   'P 1'
#
loop_
_entity.id
_entity.type
_entity.pdbx_description
1 polymer ?
#
loop_
_entity_poly.entity_id
_entity_poly.type
_entity_poly.pdbx_seq_one_letter_code
_entity_poly.pdbx_strand_id
1 'polypeptide(L)'
;MHSLVNTLFWVFLTWASLGLPIIGECQAKVTTGEYSHVIERIWLWDQYDIVTEVYGASKQKILLVQNPGHPWPMKKHVGSGPDGKLTYPEFMSDLEQQLGKPGHTPDYTMQAPDSGPGSPSFVEASDKLISKNWRGIMKVEFITPFEKNKDKNDYVKFLSMVDQKVHAIYAEFGDDPKWKSFLADKQERSRKLLSDITSIRKQETDEWVKNQMTKDIEDKNKKPLFGLGLKETYLVTERVPTAIPGQTGTYEKVNIRETWRQNRDNKAFKADLAKVGIHSRRDLVTWAENLGKEGNVGPNSPQNQTHYASFQIWKTLRERLVATLGGSGTCT
;
A
#
# COMPACT_ATOMS: atom_id res chain seq x y z
N MET A 1 20.82 -8.43 36.90
CA MET A 1 20.48 -7.13 36.25
C MET A 1 21.21 -6.94 34.92
N HIS A 2 21.16 -7.94 34.03
CA HIS A 2 21.56 -7.86 32.63
C HIS A 2 20.52 -8.69 31.87
N SER A 3 20.11 -8.26 30.67
CA SER A 3 19.06 -8.87 29.82
C SER A 3 17.64 -8.28 29.93
N LEU A 4 17.50 -6.97 29.70
CA LEU A 4 16.26 -6.37 29.18
C LEU A 4 16.52 -5.34 28.06
N VAL A 5 17.80 -5.04 27.77
CA VAL A 5 18.20 -4.03 26.77
C VAL A 5 18.43 -4.64 25.38
N ASN A 6 18.58 -5.97 25.26
CA ASN A 6 18.92 -6.62 23.97
C ASN A 6 17.72 -7.10 23.14
N THR A 7 16.48 -7.08 23.65
CA THR A 7 15.31 -7.63 22.92
C THR A 7 14.56 -6.56 22.11
N LEU A 8 14.69 -5.28 22.47
CA LEU A 8 14.07 -4.16 21.74
C LEU A 8 14.91 -3.65 20.55
N PHE A 9 16.17 -4.07 20.45
CA PHE A 9 17.08 -3.62 19.39
C PHE A 9 16.98 -4.45 18.09
N TRP A 10 16.44 -5.68 18.15
CA TRP A 10 16.41 -6.59 16.99
C TRP A 10 15.17 -6.46 16.09
N VAL A 11 14.07 -5.88 16.58
CA VAL A 11 12.86 -5.65 15.75
C VAL A 11 13.00 -4.43 14.84
N PHE A 12 13.91 -3.49 15.17
CA PHE A 12 14.20 -2.32 14.32
C PHE A 12 15.28 -2.60 13.25
N LEU A 13 16.20 -3.53 13.49
CA LEU A 13 17.36 -3.75 12.62
C LEU A 13 17.13 -4.65 11.40
N THR A 14 16.06 -5.45 11.38
CA THR A 14 15.65 -6.22 10.18
C THR A 14 14.66 -5.47 9.28
N TRP A 15 14.19 -4.30 9.70
CA TRP A 15 13.44 -3.36 8.86
C TRP A 15 14.30 -2.22 8.29
N ALA A 16 15.48 -1.98 8.86
CA ALA A 16 16.42 -0.95 8.42
C ALA A 16 17.37 -1.39 7.27
N SER A 17 17.40 -2.68 6.89
CA SER A 17 18.32 -3.20 5.87
C SER A 17 17.89 -2.96 4.41
N LEU A 18 16.94 -2.07 4.14
CA LEU A 18 16.65 -1.53 2.80
C LEU A 18 16.93 -0.02 2.68
N GLY A 19 17.54 0.60 3.69
CA GLY A 19 17.85 2.03 3.72
C GLY A 19 19.33 2.32 3.90
N LEU A 20 20.19 1.91 2.96
CA LEU A 20 21.53 2.48 2.82
C LEU A 20 21.53 3.41 1.58
N PRO A 21 21.94 4.68 1.71
CA PRO A 21 22.13 5.55 0.55
C PRO A 21 23.40 5.08 -0.17
N ILE A 22 23.23 4.35 -1.28
CA ILE A 22 24.31 4.21 -2.24
C ILE A 22 24.47 5.58 -2.89
N ILE A 23 25.49 6.32 -2.43
CA ILE A 23 25.99 7.51 -3.11
C ILE A 23 26.70 7.00 -4.37
N GLY A 24 26.03 7.17 -5.50
CA GLY A 24 26.53 6.86 -6.83
C GLY A 24 25.35 6.91 -7.79
N GLU A 25 25.39 7.79 -8.78
CA GLU A 25 24.38 7.95 -9.83
C GLU A 25 24.26 6.65 -10.66
N CYS A 26 23.49 5.71 -10.15
CA CYS A 26 22.69 4.74 -10.87
C CYS A 26 21.34 4.85 -10.19
N GLN A 27 20.33 5.42 -10.86
CA GLN A 27 18.98 5.52 -10.30
C GLN A 27 18.57 4.13 -9.81
N ALA A 28 18.56 3.91 -8.49
CA ALA A 28 18.18 2.64 -7.91
C ALA A 28 16.77 2.33 -8.42
N LYS A 29 16.60 1.15 -9.04
CA LYS A 29 15.31 0.71 -9.57
C LYS A 29 14.29 0.76 -8.43
N VAL A 30 13.26 1.58 -8.57
CA VAL A 30 12.16 1.67 -7.60
C VAL A 30 11.49 0.31 -7.50
N THR A 31 11.37 -0.21 -6.29
CA THR A 31 10.73 -1.48 -6.04
C THR A 31 9.22 -1.38 -6.28
N THR A 32 8.57 -2.50 -6.60
CA THR A 32 7.11 -2.60 -6.72
C THR A 32 6.41 -2.06 -5.46
N GLY A 33 6.97 -2.39 -4.28
CA GLY A 33 6.57 -1.89 -2.97
C GLY A 33 6.56 -0.37 -2.86
N GLU A 34 7.68 0.27 -3.21
CA GLU A 34 7.82 1.72 -3.17
C GLU A 34 6.85 2.43 -4.12
N TYR A 35 6.63 1.86 -5.32
CA TYR A 35 5.68 2.42 -6.27
C TYR A 35 4.23 2.35 -5.76
N SER A 36 3.84 1.26 -5.07
CA SER A 36 2.50 1.15 -4.46
C SER A 36 2.21 2.34 -3.53
N HIS A 37 3.17 2.69 -2.68
CA HIS A 37 3.04 3.75 -1.71
C HIS A 37 2.93 5.14 -2.34
N VAL A 38 3.51 5.35 -3.51
CA VAL A 38 3.36 6.57 -4.29
C VAL A 38 1.92 6.72 -4.79
N ILE A 39 1.37 5.66 -5.40
CA ILE A 39 0.00 5.67 -5.92
C ILE A 39 -1.03 5.80 -4.79
N GLU A 40 -0.79 5.16 -3.64
CA GLU A 40 -1.65 5.29 -2.45
C GLU A 40 -1.76 6.73 -1.94
N ARG A 41 -0.66 7.49 -1.98
CA ARG A 41 -0.66 8.92 -1.60
C ARG A 41 -1.51 9.74 -2.55
N ILE A 42 -1.39 9.51 -3.86
CA ILE A 42 -2.18 10.20 -4.89
C ILE A 42 -3.67 9.88 -4.69
N TRP A 43 -4.01 8.61 -4.43
CA TRP A 43 -5.39 8.23 -4.11
C TRP A 43 -5.91 8.94 -2.86
N LEU A 44 -5.09 9.02 -1.80
CA LEU A 44 -5.49 9.67 -0.55
C LEU A 44 -5.69 11.18 -0.71
N TRP A 45 -4.91 11.83 -1.58
CA TRP A 45 -5.15 13.22 -1.97
C TRP A 45 -6.55 13.39 -2.58
N ASP A 46 -6.95 12.53 -3.51
CA ASP A 46 -8.29 12.63 -4.10
C ASP A 46 -9.39 12.49 -3.05
N GLN A 47 -9.19 11.62 -2.04
CA GLN A 47 -10.15 11.50 -0.93
C GLN A 47 -10.17 12.74 -0.03
N TYR A 48 -9.01 13.32 0.28
CA TYR A 48 -8.88 14.58 1.01
C TYR A 48 -9.62 15.71 0.29
N ASP A 49 -9.38 15.83 -1.00
CA ASP A 49 -9.89 16.89 -1.85
C ASP A 49 -11.42 16.84 -1.91
N ILE A 50 -12.02 15.64 -2.09
CA ILE A 50 -13.48 15.45 -2.05
C ILE A 50 -14.06 15.93 -0.72
N VAL A 51 -13.51 15.46 0.40
CA VAL A 51 -14.04 15.74 1.74
C VAL A 51 -13.95 17.23 2.05
N THR A 52 -12.82 17.85 1.72
CA THR A 52 -12.58 19.26 2.03
C THR A 52 -13.35 20.21 1.12
N GLU A 53 -13.57 19.87 -0.15
CA GLU A 53 -14.44 20.65 -1.03
C GLU A 53 -15.90 20.62 -0.57
N VAL A 54 -16.42 19.44 -0.21
CA VAL A 54 -17.84 19.29 0.15
C VAL A 54 -18.15 19.87 1.53
N TYR A 55 -17.32 19.58 2.53
CA TYR A 55 -17.60 19.97 3.92
C TYR A 55 -16.81 21.20 4.41
N GLY A 56 -15.76 21.60 3.71
CA GLY A 56 -14.80 22.61 4.17
C GLY A 56 -13.65 22.00 4.98
N ALA A 57 -12.44 22.50 4.76
CA ALA A 57 -11.22 21.94 5.38
C ALA A 57 -11.18 22.04 6.91
N SER A 58 -11.75 23.11 7.47
CA SER A 58 -11.84 23.31 8.93
C SER A 58 -12.87 22.41 9.63
N LYS A 59 -13.77 21.77 8.87
CA LYS A 59 -14.85 20.93 9.41
C LYS A 59 -14.63 19.43 9.22
N GLN A 60 -13.72 19.03 8.33
CA GLN A 60 -13.43 17.62 8.11
C GLN A 60 -12.75 16.99 9.34
N LYS A 61 -13.10 15.73 9.62
CA LYS A 61 -12.61 14.98 10.81
C LYS A 61 -12.04 13.61 10.46
N ILE A 62 -11.61 13.40 9.22
CA ILE A 62 -11.33 12.07 8.67
C ILE A 62 -9.84 11.84 8.52
N LEU A 63 -9.12 12.79 7.92
CA LEU A 63 -7.70 12.62 7.61
C LEU A 63 -6.98 13.98 7.61
N LEU A 64 -5.83 14.08 8.26
CA LEU A 64 -5.11 15.34 8.49
C LEU A 64 -6.03 16.42 9.10
N VAL A 65 -6.65 16.10 10.24
CA VAL A 65 -7.61 17.00 10.91
C VAL A 65 -6.89 18.26 11.39
N GLN A 66 -7.39 19.43 10.96
CA GLN A 66 -6.80 20.70 11.33
C GLN A 66 -6.78 20.90 12.84
N ASN A 67 -5.60 21.25 13.36
CA ASN A 67 -5.38 21.60 14.75
C ASN A 67 -4.44 22.82 14.83
N PRO A 68 -4.92 24.04 14.46
CA PRO A 68 -4.07 25.24 14.40
C PRO A 68 -3.39 25.58 15.73
N GLY A 69 -4.01 25.20 16.85
CA GLY A 69 -3.49 25.39 18.20
C GLY A 69 -2.44 24.36 18.63
N HIS A 70 -2.14 23.35 17.82
CA HIS A 70 -1.15 22.34 18.19
C HIS A 70 0.24 22.98 18.32
N PRO A 71 0.98 22.73 19.42
CA PRO A 71 2.29 23.35 19.64
C PRO A 71 3.33 22.95 18.59
N TRP A 72 3.17 21.78 17.97
CA TRP A 72 4.10 21.24 16.98
C TRP A 72 3.57 21.58 15.58
N PRO A 73 4.31 22.37 14.76
CA PRO A 73 3.84 22.84 13.46
C PRO A 73 3.39 21.73 12.50
N MET A 74 4.13 20.62 12.46
CA MET A 74 3.82 19.44 11.65
C MET A 74 2.50 18.76 12.03
N LYS A 75 1.95 19.02 13.21
CA LYS A 75 0.69 18.43 13.68
C LYS A 75 -0.50 19.39 13.56
N LYS A 76 -0.30 20.54 12.92
CA LYS A 76 -1.35 21.53 12.71
C LYS A 76 -2.26 21.18 11.54
N HIS A 77 -1.72 20.56 10.50
CA HIS A 77 -2.46 20.17 9.29
C HIS A 77 -3.21 21.33 8.62
N VAL A 78 -2.68 22.56 8.70
CA VAL A 78 -3.26 23.77 8.09
C VAL A 78 -2.41 24.18 6.89
N GLY A 79 -3.05 24.30 5.73
CA GLY A 79 -2.44 24.76 4.49
C GLY A 79 -2.75 26.22 4.16
N SER A 80 -2.30 26.63 2.97
CA SER A 80 -2.48 27.99 2.44
C SER A 80 -3.78 28.21 1.67
N GLY A 81 -4.55 27.16 1.41
CA GLY A 81 -5.82 27.24 0.69
C GLY A 81 -6.97 27.82 1.54
N PRO A 82 -8.16 27.99 0.92
CA PRO A 82 -9.37 28.47 1.61
C PRO A 82 -9.69 27.64 2.85
N ASP A 83 -10.09 28.30 3.94
CA ASP A 83 -10.34 27.69 5.24
C ASP A 83 -9.16 26.83 5.78
N GLY A 84 -7.94 27.16 5.38
CA GLY A 84 -6.73 26.41 5.76
C GLY A 84 -6.58 25.08 5.03
N LYS A 85 -7.28 24.88 3.91
CA LYS A 85 -7.14 23.67 3.08
C LYS A 85 -5.70 23.49 2.62
N LEU A 86 -5.20 22.26 2.70
CA LEU A 86 -3.91 21.88 2.12
C LEU A 86 -4.02 21.88 0.60
N THR A 87 -3.11 22.59 -0.07
CA THR A 87 -2.86 22.38 -1.50
C THR A 87 -2.20 21.01 -1.71
N TYR A 88 -2.20 20.49 -2.94
CA TYR A 88 -1.53 19.22 -3.28
C TYR A 88 -0.08 19.11 -2.76
N PRO A 89 0.81 20.09 -3.02
CA PRO A 89 2.19 20.03 -2.51
C PRO A 89 2.28 20.08 -0.98
N GLU A 90 1.41 20.86 -0.33
CA GLU A 90 1.35 20.91 1.14
C GLU A 90 0.86 19.59 1.72
N PHE A 91 -0.17 18.98 1.12
CA PHE A 91 -0.71 17.69 1.53
C PHE A 91 0.35 16.60 1.43
N MET A 92 1.03 16.48 0.29
CA MET A 92 2.09 15.50 0.10
C MET A 92 3.26 15.72 1.08
N SER A 93 3.61 16.98 1.32
CA SER A 93 4.60 17.36 2.31
C SER A 93 4.16 17.03 3.74
N ASP A 94 2.88 17.17 4.06
CA ASP A 94 2.32 16.88 5.37
C ASP A 94 2.29 15.36 5.63
N LEU A 95 1.96 14.53 4.62
CA LEU A 95 2.07 13.07 4.73
C LEU A 95 3.49 12.59 5.11
N GLU A 96 4.52 13.33 4.66
CA GLU A 96 5.93 13.09 5.00
C GLU A 96 6.38 13.83 6.28
N GLN A 97 5.45 14.45 7.00
CA GLN A 97 5.64 15.23 8.22
C GLN A 97 6.64 16.38 8.01
N GLN A 98 6.76 16.89 6.78
CA GLN A 98 7.67 17.98 6.43
C GLN A 98 6.98 19.34 6.49
N LEU A 99 5.64 19.38 6.37
CA LEU A 99 4.90 20.63 6.44
C LEU A 99 5.13 21.34 7.79
N GLY A 100 5.47 22.63 7.74
CA GLY A 100 5.74 23.44 8.92
C GLY A 100 7.08 23.16 9.61
N LYS A 101 7.92 22.23 9.11
CA LYS A 101 9.28 22.07 9.62
C LYS A 101 10.14 23.29 9.25
N PRO A 102 10.98 23.79 10.18
CA PRO A 102 11.92 24.87 9.87
C PRO A 102 12.82 24.51 8.68
N GLY A 103 12.94 25.44 7.72
CA GLY A 103 13.77 25.26 6.53
C GLY A 103 13.15 24.40 5.43
N HIS A 104 11.93 23.88 5.61
CA HIS A 104 11.20 23.16 4.56
C HIS A 104 10.13 24.04 3.92
N THR A 105 10.13 24.10 2.60
CA THR A 105 9.09 24.76 1.81
C THR A 105 8.44 23.71 0.91
N PRO A 106 7.09 23.60 0.88
CA PRO A 106 6.39 22.74 -0.07
C PRO A 106 6.83 23.04 -1.51
N ASP A 107 7.02 21.98 -2.30
CA ASP A 107 7.40 22.12 -3.71
C ASP A 107 6.16 22.43 -4.55
N TYR A 108 5.84 23.70 -4.71
CA TYR A 108 4.68 24.16 -5.47
C TYR A 108 4.76 23.90 -6.99
N THR A 109 5.86 23.32 -7.49
CA THR A 109 5.89 22.76 -8.85
C THR A 109 5.15 21.43 -8.94
N MET A 110 4.85 20.78 -7.80
CA MET A 110 4.03 19.58 -7.75
C MET A 110 2.55 19.94 -7.92
N GLN A 111 1.89 19.24 -8.83
CA GLN A 111 0.46 19.38 -9.10
C GLN A 111 -0.22 18.02 -9.01
N ALA A 112 -1.49 18.02 -8.63
CA ALA A 112 -2.31 16.82 -8.62
C ALA A 112 -2.47 16.30 -10.06
N PRO A 113 -2.28 14.99 -10.30
CA PRO A 113 -2.40 14.44 -11.63
C PRO A 113 -3.82 14.50 -12.16
N ASP A 114 -3.95 14.66 -13.47
CA ASP A 114 -5.22 14.64 -14.21
C ASP A 114 -6.32 15.52 -13.58
N SER A 115 -5.93 16.68 -13.03
CA SER A 115 -6.80 17.64 -12.34
C SER A 115 -7.32 18.76 -13.25
N GLY A 116 -6.88 18.83 -14.50
CA GLY A 116 -7.36 19.77 -15.51
C GLY A 116 -6.37 19.99 -16.66
N PRO A 117 -6.67 20.92 -17.59
CA PRO A 117 -5.74 21.26 -18.66
C PRO A 117 -4.38 21.69 -18.12
N GLY A 118 -3.31 21.03 -18.58
CA GLY A 118 -1.95 21.32 -18.15
C GLY A 118 -1.53 20.64 -16.84
N SER A 119 -2.40 19.87 -16.19
CA SER A 119 -2.00 19.04 -15.05
C SER A 119 -1.10 17.88 -15.51
N PRO A 120 -0.14 17.44 -14.68
CA PRO A 120 0.70 16.29 -15.00
C PRO A 120 -0.14 15.02 -15.15
N SER A 121 0.34 14.08 -15.94
CA SER A 121 -0.14 12.71 -15.94
C SER A 121 0.15 12.03 -14.59
N PHE A 122 -0.54 10.91 -14.32
CA PHE A 122 -0.22 10.06 -13.15
C PHE A 122 1.25 9.63 -13.10
N VAL A 123 1.87 9.37 -14.26
CA VAL A 123 3.27 8.96 -14.34
C VAL A 123 4.18 10.10 -13.89
N GLU A 124 3.99 11.30 -14.44
CA GLU A 124 4.79 12.47 -14.10
C GLU A 124 4.65 12.86 -12.62
N ALA A 125 3.42 12.80 -12.08
CA ALA A 125 3.19 13.04 -10.66
C ALA A 125 3.87 11.98 -9.78
N SER A 126 3.86 10.72 -10.20
CA SER A 126 4.52 9.62 -9.48
C SER A 126 6.05 9.77 -9.51
N ASP A 127 6.63 10.08 -10.66
CA ASP A 127 8.07 10.32 -10.82
C ASP A 127 8.55 11.49 -9.96
N LYS A 128 7.73 12.54 -9.87
CA LYS A 128 8.00 13.67 -8.98
C LYS A 128 8.02 13.23 -7.50
N LEU A 129 7.10 12.39 -7.05
CA LEU A 129 7.12 11.84 -5.68
C LEU A 129 8.34 10.93 -5.45
N ILE A 130 8.68 10.09 -6.43
CA ILE A 130 9.84 9.18 -6.39
C ILE A 130 11.15 9.96 -6.28
N SER A 131 11.33 11.01 -7.09
CA SER A 131 12.52 11.87 -7.08
C SER A 131 12.72 12.61 -5.75
N LYS A 132 11.65 12.84 -5.00
CA LYS A 132 11.69 13.40 -3.65
C LYS A 132 11.88 12.36 -2.55
N ASN A 133 12.02 11.09 -2.93
CA ASN A 133 12.07 9.95 -2.02
C ASN A 133 10.79 9.78 -1.16
N TRP A 134 9.64 10.23 -1.65
CA TRP A 134 8.33 10.13 -0.98
C TRP A 134 7.60 8.84 -1.36
N ARG A 135 8.31 7.73 -1.16
CA ARG A 135 7.90 6.37 -1.59
C ARG A 135 7.85 5.36 -0.44
N GLY A 136 8.00 5.84 0.79
CA GLY A 136 7.96 5.03 1.99
C GLY A 136 6.55 4.69 2.47
N ILE A 137 6.45 3.90 3.53
CA ILE A 137 5.16 3.59 4.16
C ILE A 137 4.55 4.86 4.75
N MET A 138 3.25 5.10 4.49
CA MET A 138 2.52 6.20 5.11
C MET A 138 2.41 6.00 6.63
N LYS A 139 2.74 7.03 7.41
CA LYS A 139 2.63 6.95 8.87
C LYS A 139 1.20 7.25 9.31
N VAL A 140 0.34 6.23 9.28
CA VAL A 140 -1.12 6.34 9.53
C VAL A 140 -1.43 7.05 10.84
N GLU A 141 -0.69 6.75 11.91
CA GLU A 141 -0.80 7.39 13.23
C GLU A 141 -0.69 8.92 13.21
N PHE A 142 -0.05 9.48 12.18
CA PHE A 142 0.08 10.91 11.98
C PHE A 142 -1.07 11.49 11.15
N ILE A 143 -1.66 10.68 10.27
CA ILE A 143 -2.69 11.10 9.31
C ILE A 143 -4.09 10.97 9.94
N THR A 144 -4.26 9.98 10.80
CA THR A 144 -5.54 9.62 11.39
C THR A 144 -5.90 10.52 12.58
N PRO A 145 -7.19 10.87 12.77
CA PRO A 145 -7.65 11.54 13.99
C PRO A 145 -7.56 10.66 15.24
N PHE A 146 -7.29 9.36 15.09
CA PHE A 146 -7.34 8.37 16.17
C PHE A 146 -6.02 8.17 16.91
N GLU A 147 -5.24 9.23 17.19
CA GLU A 147 -3.91 9.19 17.82
C GLU A 147 -3.78 8.31 19.09
N LYS A 148 -4.90 7.88 19.71
CA LYS A 148 -4.95 7.13 20.96
C LYS A 148 -5.15 5.62 20.83
N ASN A 149 -5.52 5.08 19.66
CA ASN A 149 -5.70 3.64 19.49
C ASN A 149 -4.49 3.04 18.78
N LYS A 150 -3.64 2.32 19.53
CA LYS A 150 -2.46 1.58 19.03
C LYS A 150 -2.84 0.19 18.53
N ASP A 151 -3.92 0.07 17.76
CA ASP A 151 -4.32 -1.24 17.29
C ASP A 151 -3.44 -1.68 16.11
N LYS A 152 -3.10 -2.97 16.05
CA LYS A 152 -2.27 -3.53 14.96
C LYS A 152 -2.88 -3.39 13.55
N ASN A 153 -4.10 -2.86 13.44
CA ASN A 153 -4.87 -2.73 12.20
C ASN A 153 -5.22 -1.29 11.82
N ASP A 154 -4.47 -0.30 12.34
CA ASP A 154 -4.76 1.13 12.14
C ASP A 154 -4.84 1.52 10.66
N TYR A 155 -4.01 0.95 9.79
CA TYR A 155 -4.04 1.20 8.34
C TYR A 155 -5.36 0.76 7.68
N VAL A 156 -5.79 -0.48 7.93
CA VAL A 156 -7.03 -1.02 7.35
C VAL A 156 -8.26 -0.27 7.86
N LYS A 157 -8.29 0.02 9.17
CA LYS A 157 -9.37 0.81 9.79
C LYS A 157 -9.43 2.22 9.21
N PHE A 158 -8.27 2.86 9.04
CA PHE A 158 -8.16 4.19 8.45
C PHE A 158 -8.70 4.22 7.01
N LEU A 159 -8.22 3.34 6.14
CA LEU A 159 -8.70 3.28 4.75
C LEU A 159 -10.20 2.98 4.67
N SER A 160 -10.71 2.08 5.53
CA SER A 160 -12.14 1.77 5.60
C SER A 160 -12.98 3.00 5.99
N MET A 161 -12.51 3.79 6.96
CA MET A 161 -13.20 5.02 7.37
C MET A 161 -13.22 6.07 6.25
N VAL A 162 -12.08 6.29 5.60
CA VAL A 162 -11.97 7.24 4.47
C VAL A 162 -12.96 6.83 3.37
N ASP A 163 -12.93 5.57 2.96
CA ASP A 163 -13.79 5.01 1.92
C ASP A 163 -15.28 5.11 2.29
N GLN A 164 -15.67 4.75 3.52
CA GLN A 164 -17.06 4.88 3.99
C GLN A 164 -17.55 6.32 3.91
N LYS A 165 -16.73 7.29 4.33
CA LYS A 165 -17.14 8.68 4.38
C LYS A 165 -17.18 9.33 3.00
N VAL A 166 -16.26 8.98 2.11
CA VAL A 166 -16.33 9.41 0.70
C VAL A 166 -17.53 8.77 0.02
N HIS A 167 -17.82 7.49 0.26
CA HIS A 167 -19.01 6.86 -0.30
C HIS A 167 -20.31 7.52 0.18
N ALA A 168 -20.39 7.95 1.44
CA ALA A 168 -21.51 8.74 1.94
C ALA A 168 -21.65 10.08 1.21
N ILE A 169 -20.54 10.75 0.88
CA ILE A 169 -20.56 11.98 0.06
C ILE A 169 -21.13 11.69 -1.34
N TYR A 170 -20.71 10.60 -1.99
CA TYR A 170 -21.28 10.21 -3.29
C TYR A 170 -22.78 9.93 -3.21
N ALA A 171 -23.24 9.24 -2.17
CA ALA A 171 -24.65 8.94 -1.98
C ALA A 171 -25.50 10.18 -1.70
N GLU A 172 -24.96 11.16 -0.95
CA GLU A 172 -25.67 12.37 -0.55
C GLU A 172 -25.63 13.47 -1.62
N PHE A 173 -24.50 13.66 -2.30
CA PHE A 173 -24.23 14.79 -3.20
C PHE A 173 -23.98 14.40 -4.65
N GLY A 174 -23.98 13.11 -5.01
CA GLY A 174 -23.65 12.64 -6.36
C GLY A 174 -24.56 13.18 -7.46
N ASP A 175 -25.84 13.41 -7.15
CA ASP A 175 -26.83 13.97 -8.07
C ASP A 175 -26.99 15.50 -7.95
N ASP A 176 -26.33 16.14 -6.98
CA ASP A 176 -26.35 17.60 -6.84
C ASP A 176 -25.61 18.24 -8.03
N PRO A 177 -26.27 19.09 -8.85
CA PRO A 177 -25.64 19.73 -10.01
C PRO A 177 -24.35 20.48 -9.67
N LYS A 178 -24.23 21.01 -8.45
CA LYS A 178 -23.03 21.69 -7.97
C LYS A 178 -21.82 20.75 -7.92
N TRP A 179 -22.03 19.50 -7.51
CA TRP A 179 -20.94 18.56 -7.19
C TRP A 179 -20.78 17.45 -8.22
N LYS A 180 -21.81 17.19 -9.03
CA LYS A 180 -21.89 16.05 -9.94
C LYS A 180 -20.66 15.89 -10.84
N SER A 181 -20.21 16.95 -11.52
CA SER A 181 -19.04 16.87 -12.40
C SER A 181 -17.76 16.59 -11.61
N PHE A 182 -17.54 17.33 -10.53
CA PHE A 182 -16.36 17.18 -9.68
C PHE A 182 -16.26 15.76 -9.09
N LEU A 183 -17.37 15.24 -8.57
CA LEU A 183 -17.44 13.90 -7.99
C LEU A 183 -17.26 12.82 -9.07
N ALA A 184 -17.85 12.97 -10.25
CA ALA A 184 -17.67 12.04 -11.36
C ALA A 184 -16.20 11.94 -11.81
N ASP A 185 -15.53 13.08 -11.97
CA ASP A 185 -14.10 13.12 -12.34
C ASP A 185 -13.22 12.44 -11.28
N LYS A 186 -13.49 12.72 -9.99
CA LYS A 186 -12.80 12.08 -8.87
C LYS A 186 -13.06 10.57 -8.81
N GLN A 187 -14.26 10.14 -9.19
CA GLN A 187 -14.65 8.72 -9.17
C GLN A 187 -13.89 7.94 -10.24
N GLU A 188 -13.78 8.51 -11.44
CA GLU A 188 -13.05 7.91 -12.56
C GLU A 188 -11.55 7.80 -12.27
N ARG A 189 -10.94 8.86 -11.72
CA ARG A 189 -9.54 8.80 -11.26
C ARG A 189 -9.35 7.77 -10.16
N SER A 190 -10.23 7.74 -9.17
CA SER A 190 -10.18 6.75 -8.08
C SER A 190 -10.29 5.31 -8.62
N ARG A 191 -11.10 5.06 -9.66
CA ARG A 191 -11.22 3.76 -10.32
C ARG A 191 -9.89 3.30 -10.92
N LYS A 192 -9.21 4.19 -11.64
CA LYS A 192 -7.88 3.91 -12.21
C LYS A 192 -6.86 3.63 -11.11
N LEU A 193 -6.78 4.51 -10.10
CA LEU A 193 -5.83 4.38 -8.99
C LEU A 193 -6.03 3.07 -8.19
N LEU A 194 -7.27 2.72 -7.85
CA LEU A 194 -7.56 1.47 -7.14
C LEU A 194 -7.24 0.22 -7.97
N SER A 195 -7.42 0.28 -9.29
CA SER A 195 -7.01 -0.79 -10.20
C SER A 195 -5.49 -0.95 -10.21
N ASP A 196 -4.75 0.15 -10.31
CA ASP A 196 -3.29 0.17 -10.30
C ASP A 196 -2.76 -0.34 -8.95
N ILE A 197 -3.25 0.17 -7.82
CA ILE A 197 -2.86 -0.29 -6.46
C ILE A 197 -3.12 -1.79 -6.29
N THR A 198 -4.32 -2.28 -6.64
CA THR A 198 -4.65 -3.71 -6.53
C THR A 198 -3.70 -4.57 -7.35
N SER A 199 -3.34 -4.11 -8.54
CA SER A 199 -2.44 -4.82 -9.45
C SER A 199 -1.01 -4.83 -8.92
N ILE A 200 -0.49 -3.71 -8.41
CA ILE A 200 0.83 -3.61 -7.77
C ILE A 200 0.89 -4.54 -6.54
N ARG A 201 -0.11 -4.49 -5.65
CA ARG A 201 -0.18 -5.38 -4.47
C ARG A 201 -0.24 -6.86 -4.84
N LYS A 202 -0.82 -7.20 -6.01
CA LYS A 202 -0.78 -8.56 -6.54
C LYS A 202 0.63 -8.97 -7.01
N GLN A 203 1.36 -8.08 -7.69
CA GLN A 203 2.75 -8.31 -8.08
C GLN A 203 3.63 -8.51 -6.84
N GLU A 204 3.51 -7.66 -5.82
CA GLU A 204 4.20 -7.82 -4.55
C GLU A 204 3.89 -9.16 -3.89
N THR A 205 2.62 -9.58 -3.91
CA THR A 205 2.21 -10.88 -3.37
C THR A 205 2.91 -12.04 -4.08
N ASP A 206 3.10 -11.97 -5.41
CA ASP A 206 3.80 -13.00 -6.17
C ASP A 206 5.30 -13.07 -5.79
N GLU A 207 5.96 -11.91 -5.63
CA GLU A 207 7.34 -11.82 -5.15
C GLU A 207 7.46 -12.28 -3.68
N TRP A 208 6.47 -11.94 -2.86
CA TRP A 208 6.43 -12.32 -1.45
C TRP A 208 6.32 -13.83 -1.28
N VAL A 209 5.50 -14.50 -2.10
CA VAL A 209 5.42 -15.97 -2.12
C VAL A 209 6.79 -16.57 -2.44
N LYS A 210 7.51 -16.07 -3.45
CA LYS A 210 8.88 -16.53 -3.76
C LYS A 210 9.77 -16.43 -2.51
N ASN A 211 9.75 -15.28 -1.84
CA ASN A 211 10.54 -15.04 -0.65
C ASN A 211 10.17 -15.98 0.50
N GLN A 212 8.89 -16.25 0.74
CA GLN A 212 8.50 -17.23 1.77
C GLN A 212 8.90 -18.67 1.42
N MET A 213 8.91 -19.03 0.13
CA MET A 213 9.34 -20.37 -0.30
C MET A 213 10.82 -20.62 -0.02
N THR A 214 11.69 -19.60 -0.13
CA THR A 214 13.13 -19.75 0.13
C THR A 214 13.51 -19.40 1.58
N LYS A 215 12.67 -18.66 2.31
CA LYS A 215 12.91 -18.30 3.70
C LYS A 215 13.06 -19.54 4.59
N ASP A 216 14.05 -19.50 5.47
CA ASP A 216 14.30 -20.55 6.46
C ASP A 216 13.08 -20.82 7.35
N ILE A 217 13.03 -22.05 7.86
CA ILE A 217 11.98 -22.50 8.75
C ILE A 217 12.29 -21.97 10.17
N GLU A 218 11.59 -20.90 10.58
CA GLU A 218 11.81 -20.23 11.88
C GLU A 218 11.43 -21.10 13.10
N ASP A 219 10.39 -21.94 13.00
CA ASP A 219 9.99 -22.89 14.06
C ASP A 219 9.30 -24.12 13.44
N LYS A 220 9.95 -25.29 13.48
CA LYS A 220 9.44 -26.54 12.89
C LYS A 220 8.22 -27.11 13.65
N ASN A 221 8.01 -26.69 14.89
CA ASN A 221 6.99 -27.25 15.77
C ASN A 221 5.74 -26.36 15.87
N LYS A 222 5.77 -25.14 15.33
CA LYS A 222 4.62 -24.24 15.30
C LYS A 222 4.01 -24.21 13.91
N LYS A 223 2.79 -24.75 13.81
CA LYS A 223 1.84 -24.25 12.83
C LYS A 223 1.35 -22.92 13.36
N PRO A 224 1.41 -21.85 12.58
CA PRO A 224 1.53 -21.84 11.12
C PRO A 224 2.96 -21.67 10.54
N LEU A 225 3.17 -22.12 9.30
CA LEU A 225 4.48 -22.31 8.67
C LEU A 225 4.98 -21.05 7.95
N PHE A 226 5.93 -20.32 8.53
CA PHE A 226 6.38 -19.03 7.97
C PHE A 226 7.26 -19.14 6.71
N GLY A 227 8.12 -20.15 6.60
CA GLY A 227 8.98 -20.37 5.44
C GLY A 227 9.11 -21.85 5.11
N LEU A 228 9.53 -22.18 3.88
CA LEU A 228 9.73 -23.57 3.44
C LEU A 228 11.19 -24.01 3.41
N GLY A 229 12.16 -23.08 3.46
CA GLY A 229 13.58 -23.37 3.36
C GLY A 229 13.99 -24.04 2.04
N LEU A 230 13.24 -23.82 0.96
CA LEU A 230 13.57 -24.40 -0.33
C LEU A 230 14.76 -23.69 -0.95
N LYS A 231 15.61 -24.45 -1.64
CA LYS A 231 16.67 -23.87 -2.46
C LYS A 231 16.05 -23.10 -3.63
N GLU A 232 16.60 -21.94 -3.95
CA GLU A 232 16.14 -21.16 -5.11
C GLU A 232 16.26 -21.95 -6.41
N THR A 233 17.26 -22.83 -6.53
CA THR A 233 17.43 -23.75 -7.68
C THR A 233 16.31 -24.76 -7.86
N TYR A 234 15.44 -24.96 -6.88
CA TYR A 234 14.23 -25.77 -7.04
C TYR A 234 13.12 -24.99 -7.73
N LEU A 235 13.11 -23.66 -7.64
CA LEU A 235 12.00 -22.83 -8.08
C LEU A 235 12.10 -22.54 -9.58
N VAL A 236 10.99 -22.75 -10.28
CA VAL A 236 10.81 -22.24 -11.63
C VAL A 236 10.17 -20.86 -11.53
N THR A 237 10.98 -19.83 -11.73
CA THR A 237 10.57 -18.43 -11.65
C THR A 237 10.44 -17.83 -13.04
N GLU A 238 9.34 -17.12 -13.27
CA GLU A 238 9.12 -16.31 -14.46
C GLU A 238 9.37 -14.84 -14.13
N ARG A 239 10.05 -14.12 -15.04
CA ARG A 239 10.16 -12.66 -14.99
C ARG A 239 9.07 -12.06 -15.84
N VAL A 240 8.11 -11.40 -15.19
CA VAL A 240 6.93 -10.84 -15.85
C VAL A 240 7.08 -9.32 -15.91
N PRO A 241 6.92 -8.70 -17.09
CA PRO A 241 6.87 -7.23 -17.20
C PRO A 241 5.71 -6.67 -16.38
N THR A 242 5.93 -5.54 -15.70
CA THR A 242 4.82 -4.81 -15.08
C THR A 242 3.95 -4.16 -16.14
N ALA A 243 2.63 -4.22 -15.96
CA ALA A 243 1.65 -3.53 -16.81
C ALA A 243 1.22 -2.18 -16.22
N ILE A 244 1.84 -1.75 -15.12
CA ILE A 244 1.48 -0.53 -14.40
C ILE A 244 2.12 0.67 -15.10
N PRO A 245 1.32 1.66 -15.56
CA PRO A 245 1.87 2.87 -16.17
C PRO A 245 2.87 3.55 -15.23
N GLY A 246 4.04 3.93 -15.75
CA GLY A 246 5.09 4.62 -14.97
C GLY A 246 6.00 3.69 -14.16
N GLN A 247 5.67 2.42 -13.99
CA GLN A 247 6.60 1.44 -13.46
C GLN A 247 7.42 0.82 -14.60
N THR A 248 8.74 0.70 -14.42
CA THR A 248 9.63 0.05 -15.39
C THR A 248 10.19 -1.27 -14.87
N GLY A 249 10.42 -2.21 -15.79
CA GLY A 249 11.07 -3.50 -15.52
C GLY A 249 10.10 -4.66 -15.26
N THR A 250 10.59 -5.66 -14.56
CA THR A 250 9.90 -6.93 -14.29
C THR A 250 9.79 -7.19 -12.79
N TYR A 251 8.81 -8.03 -12.43
CA TYR A 251 8.67 -8.70 -11.14
C TYR A 251 8.81 -10.22 -11.33
N GLU A 252 9.13 -10.94 -10.25
CA GLU A 252 9.32 -12.39 -10.31
C GLU A 252 8.13 -13.14 -9.71
N LYS A 253 7.66 -14.16 -10.44
CA LYS A 253 6.57 -15.04 -10.03
C LYS A 253 7.02 -16.48 -10.06
N VAL A 254 6.75 -17.23 -8.99
CA VAL A 254 6.99 -18.67 -8.97
C VAL A 254 5.87 -19.40 -9.73
N ASN A 255 6.25 -20.19 -10.73
CA ASN A 255 5.34 -21.15 -11.34
C ASN A 255 5.31 -22.43 -10.49
N ILE A 256 4.45 -22.45 -9.45
CA ILE A 256 4.37 -23.57 -8.50
C ILE A 256 4.10 -24.91 -9.19
N ARG A 257 3.26 -24.91 -10.24
CA ARG A 257 2.94 -26.13 -10.99
C ARG A 257 4.17 -26.69 -11.70
N GLU A 258 4.93 -25.81 -12.34
CA GLU A 258 6.13 -26.18 -13.08
C GLU A 258 7.29 -26.54 -12.14
N THR A 259 7.50 -25.77 -11.06
CA THR A 259 8.39 -26.10 -9.94
C THR A 259 8.17 -27.53 -9.45
N TRP A 260 6.90 -27.90 -9.19
CA TRP A 260 6.57 -29.26 -8.77
C TRP A 260 6.85 -30.30 -9.86
N ARG A 261 6.50 -29.99 -11.11
CA ARG A 261 6.70 -30.90 -12.25
C ARG A 261 8.18 -31.24 -12.46
N GLN A 262 9.05 -30.24 -12.44
CA GLN A 262 10.49 -30.42 -12.64
C GLN A 262 11.17 -31.15 -11.47
N ASN A 263 10.64 -30.98 -10.26
CA ASN A 263 11.17 -31.63 -9.06
C ASN A 263 10.41 -32.92 -8.66
N ARG A 264 9.57 -33.47 -9.55
CA ARG A 264 8.70 -34.62 -9.21
C ARG A 264 9.47 -35.86 -8.75
N ASP A 265 10.72 -36.02 -9.18
CA ASP A 265 11.58 -37.17 -8.84
C ASP A 265 12.74 -36.75 -7.89
N ASN A 266 12.82 -35.47 -7.53
CA ASN A 266 13.84 -34.92 -6.65
C ASN A 266 13.53 -35.26 -5.18
N LYS A 267 14.25 -36.25 -4.64
CA LYS A 267 14.08 -36.71 -3.25
C LYS A 267 14.37 -35.61 -2.22
N ALA A 268 15.35 -34.73 -2.47
CA ALA A 268 15.70 -33.66 -1.55
C ALA A 268 14.58 -32.61 -1.46
N PHE A 269 14.05 -32.16 -2.61
CA PHE A 269 12.90 -31.25 -2.66
C PHE A 269 11.68 -31.82 -1.91
N LYS A 270 11.34 -33.09 -2.15
CA LYS A 270 10.23 -33.75 -1.43
C LYS A 270 10.50 -33.86 0.07
N ALA A 271 11.73 -34.19 0.46
CA ALA A 271 12.11 -34.27 1.87
C ALA A 271 12.02 -32.90 2.55
N ASP A 272 12.44 -31.82 1.88
CA ASP A 272 12.35 -30.45 2.41
C ASP A 272 10.89 -30.02 2.60
N LEU A 273 10.01 -30.29 1.63
CA LEU A 273 8.58 -30.03 1.77
C LEU A 273 7.90 -30.90 2.83
N ALA A 274 8.30 -32.18 2.95
CA ALA A 274 7.75 -33.08 3.95
C ALA A 274 8.07 -32.63 5.39
N LYS A 275 9.22 -31.96 5.63
CA LYS A 275 9.56 -31.38 6.94
C LYS A 275 8.54 -30.34 7.42
N VAL A 276 7.82 -29.73 6.50
CA VAL A 276 6.80 -28.70 6.77
C VAL A 276 5.39 -29.20 6.43
N GLY A 277 5.20 -30.52 6.29
CA GLY A 277 3.88 -31.13 6.09
C GLY A 277 3.23 -30.87 4.72
N ILE A 278 4.03 -30.51 3.71
CA ILE A 278 3.58 -30.37 2.32
C ILE A 278 3.90 -31.68 1.58
N HIS A 279 2.88 -32.42 1.17
CA HIS A 279 3.05 -33.76 0.57
C HIS A 279 2.65 -33.83 -0.90
N SER A 280 1.89 -32.83 -1.36
CA SER A 280 1.39 -32.78 -2.73
C SER A 280 1.52 -31.38 -3.34
N ARG A 281 1.44 -31.33 -4.68
CA ARG A 281 1.34 -30.06 -5.41
C ARG A 281 0.17 -29.22 -4.91
N ARG A 282 -0.95 -29.86 -4.58
CA ARG A 282 -2.15 -29.18 -4.08
C ARG A 282 -1.83 -28.49 -2.76
N ASP A 283 -1.14 -29.17 -1.84
CA ASP A 283 -0.74 -28.60 -0.56
C ASP A 283 0.17 -27.39 -0.74
N LEU A 284 1.13 -27.47 -1.68
CA LEU A 284 2.04 -26.36 -1.96
C LEU A 284 1.31 -25.13 -2.56
N VAL A 285 0.35 -25.38 -3.45
CA VAL A 285 -0.52 -24.32 -4.01
C VAL A 285 -1.38 -23.70 -2.90
N THR A 286 -2.05 -24.52 -2.09
CA THR A 286 -2.88 -24.06 -0.97
C THR A 286 -2.06 -23.28 0.05
N TRP A 287 -0.84 -23.73 0.36
CA TRP A 287 0.07 -23.00 1.24
C TRP A 287 0.35 -21.60 0.69
N ALA A 288 0.69 -21.46 -0.59
CA ALA A 288 0.98 -20.17 -1.21
C ALA A 288 -0.28 -19.26 -1.29
N GLU A 289 -1.44 -19.83 -1.62
CA GLU A 289 -2.73 -19.11 -1.68
C GLU A 289 -3.22 -18.64 -0.30
N ASN A 290 -2.67 -19.19 0.77
CA ASN A 290 -2.98 -18.83 2.15
C ASN A 290 -1.97 -17.85 2.78
N LEU A 291 -1.12 -17.21 1.98
CA LEU A 291 -0.22 -16.16 2.44
C LEU A 291 -1.00 -15.11 3.28
N GLY A 292 -0.62 -14.98 4.55
CA GLY A 292 -1.15 -14.02 5.50
C GLY A 292 -2.57 -14.29 6.00
N LYS A 293 -3.24 -15.35 5.57
CA LYS A 293 -4.58 -15.68 6.05
C LYS A 293 -4.52 -16.30 7.44
N GLU A 294 -5.22 -15.68 8.39
CA GLU A 294 -5.36 -16.22 9.75
C GLU A 294 -6.10 -17.57 9.75
N GLY A 295 -5.73 -18.47 10.66
CA GLY A 295 -6.37 -19.79 10.83
C GLY A 295 -6.16 -20.80 9.70
N ASN A 296 -5.49 -20.43 8.60
CA ASN A 296 -5.29 -21.28 7.42
C ASN A 296 -3.90 -21.93 7.40
N VAL A 297 -3.80 -23.06 6.67
CA VAL A 297 -2.51 -23.73 6.40
C VAL A 297 -1.76 -22.91 5.34
N GLY A 298 -0.80 -22.08 5.77
CA GLY A 298 -0.04 -21.19 4.91
C GLY A 298 0.96 -20.31 5.70
N PRO A 299 1.74 -19.47 5.02
CA PRO A 299 2.68 -18.56 5.64
C PRO A 299 1.96 -17.33 6.15
N ASN A 300 1.74 -17.22 7.45
CA ASN A 300 0.91 -16.17 8.06
C ASN A 300 1.60 -15.51 9.27
N SER A 301 2.91 -15.25 9.16
CA SER A 301 3.63 -14.43 10.15
C SER A 301 2.90 -13.11 10.35
N PRO A 302 3.11 -12.40 11.47
CA PRO A 302 2.53 -11.08 11.66
C PRO A 302 2.75 -10.15 10.46
N GLN A 303 3.94 -10.21 9.82
CA GLN A 303 4.23 -9.44 8.61
C GLN A 303 3.37 -9.88 7.42
N ASN A 304 3.19 -11.19 7.21
CA ASN A 304 2.36 -11.71 6.12
C ASN A 304 0.88 -11.37 6.35
N GLN A 305 0.41 -11.40 7.60
CA GLN A 305 -0.95 -10.99 7.95
C GLN A 305 -1.18 -9.51 7.64
N THR A 306 -0.23 -8.65 7.99
CA THR A 306 -0.28 -7.23 7.63
C THR A 306 -0.31 -7.04 6.10
N HIS A 307 0.56 -7.73 5.36
CA HIS A 307 0.56 -7.70 3.89
C HIS A 307 -0.78 -8.13 3.30
N TYR A 308 -1.33 -9.25 3.77
CA TYR A 308 -2.62 -9.77 3.32
C TYR A 308 -3.76 -8.80 3.64
N ALA A 309 -3.82 -8.26 4.86
CA ALA A 309 -4.83 -7.31 5.28
C ALA A 309 -4.80 -6.03 4.42
N SER A 310 -3.60 -5.51 4.13
CA SER A 310 -3.40 -4.38 3.21
C SER A 310 -3.88 -4.70 1.78
N PHE A 311 -3.58 -5.88 1.25
CA PHE A 311 -4.08 -6.27 -0.07
C PHE A 311 -5.61 -6.42 -0.10
N GLN A 312 -6.20 -7.04 0.92
CA GLN A 312 -7.65 -7.24 1.00
C GLN A 312 -8.43 -5.93 1.09
N ILE A 313 -7.93 -4.94 1.85
CA ILE A 313 -8.63 -3.65 1.95
C ILE A 313 -8.67 -2.95 0.60
N TRP A 314 -7.56 -2.89 -0.14
CA TRP A 314 -7.54 -2.28 -1.48
C TRP A 314 -8.46 -2.99 -2.47
N LYS A 315 -8.49 -4.32 -2.43
CA LYS A 315 -9.43 -5.12 -3.22
C LYS A 315 -10.89 -4.78 -2.87
N THR A 316 -11.21 -4.67 -1.58
CA THR A 316 -12.55 -4.32 -1.09
C THR A 316 -12.99 -2.94 -1.54
N LEU A 317 -12.10 -1.93 -1.44
CA LEU A 317 -12.33 -0.56 -1.90
C LEU A 317 -12.66 -0.54 -3.40
N ARG A 318 -11.86 -1.25 -4.21
CA ARG A 318 -12.09 -1.38 -5.66
C ARG A 318 -13.45 -2.02 -5.96
N GLU A 319 -13.78 -3.14 -5.31
CA GLU A 319 -15.03 -3.86 -5.54
C GLU A 319 -16.25 -3.00 -5.16
N ARG A 320 -16.18 -2.25 -4.07
CA ARG A 320 -17.25 -1.32 -3.66
C ARG A 320 -17.44 -0.19 -4.67
N LEU A 321 -16.36 0.39 -5.17
CA LEU A 321 -16.44 1.43 -6.18
C LEU A 321 -17.10 0.91 -7.47
N VAL A 322 -16.70 -0.29 -7.93
CA VAL A 322 -17.31 -0.93 -9.10
C VAL A 322 -18.79 -1.24 -8.88
N ALA A 323 -19.18 -1.74 -7.70
CA ALA A 323 -20.59 -2.00 -7.39
C ALA A 323 -21.44 -0.71 -7.42
N THR A 324 -20.87 0.41 -6.96
CA THR A 324 -21.54 1.73 -7.00
C THR A 324 -21.77 2.19 -8.44
N LEU A 325 -20.84 1.91 -9.35
CA LEU A 325 -20.93 2.23 -10.78
C LEU A 325 -21.82 1.24 -11.56
N GLY A 326 -21.83 -0.03 -11.16
CA GLY A 326 -22.67 -1.07 -11.78
C GLY A 326 -24.15 -0.98 -11.38
N GLY A 327 -24.46 -0.27 -10.28
CA GLY A 327 -25.82 -0.03 -9.82
C GLY A 327 -26.59 1.05 -10.58
N SER A 328 -25.94 1.81 -11.47
CA SER A 328 -26.58 2.80 -12.35
C SER A 328 -26.78 2.32 -13.79
N GLY A 329 -26.55 1.03 -14.07
CA GLY A 329 -26.59 0.43 -15.40
C GLY A 329 -27.88 -0.33 -15.74
N THR A 330 -29.05 0.32 -15.66
CA THR A 330 -30.19 -0.02 -16.53
C THR A 330 -30.97 1.25 -16.88
N CYS A 331 -30.69 1.81 -18.07
CA CYS A 331 -31.64 2.39 -19.03
C CYS A 331 -30.86 3.07 -20.18
N THR A 332 -30.62 2.34 -21.27
CA THR A 332 -31.13 2.68 -22.62
C THR A 332 -31.17 1.42 -23.46
#